data_AF-A0AAN5CWH2-F1
#
_entry.id   AF-A0AAN5CWH2-F1
#
_cell.length_a   1.000
_cell.length_b   1.000
_cell.length_c   1.000
_cell.angle_alpha   90.00
_cell.angle_beta   90.00
_cell.angle_gamma   90.00
#
_symmetry.space_group_name_H-M   'P 1'
#
loop_
_entity.id
_entity.type
_entity.pdbx_description
1 polymer ?
#
loop_
_entity_poly.entity_id
_entity_poly.type
_entity_poly.pdbx_seq_one_letter_code
_entity_poly.pdbx_strand_id
1 'polypeptide(L)'
;VFGELMSLNTRPLYMRIFIGLLTTLSIVSSRQCVDKLEWSTAKGNGVTGHLLVNGQPLVMKGINFHGFQTRDFSPHFIQNQNLNDILDLLKKNNFNTVQIPISMELVRDNPIANTSNINCNLN
;
A
#
# COMPACT_ATOMS: atom_id res chain seq x y z
N VAL A 1 -55.09 27.12 -26.06
CA VAL A 1 -55.46 26.50 -27.35
C VAL A 1 -54.24 26.65 -28.25
N PHE A 2 -53.36 25.64 -28.27
CA PHE A 2 -53.21 24.67 -29.39
C PHE A 2 -52.87 25.39 -30.71
N GLY A 3 -51.76 25.19 -31.43
CA GLY A 3 -50.64 24.25 -31.39
C GLY A 3 -49.98 24.27 -32.79
N GLU A 4 -48.73 23.79 -32.87
CA GLU A 4 -48.11 23.12 -34.06
C GLU A 4 -47.70 23.97 -35.30
N LEU A 5 -46.54 23.80 -35.98
CA LEU A 5 -45.50 22.75 -36.04
C LEU A 5 -44.14 23.28 -36.59
N MET A 6 -43.07 22.64 -36.09
CA MET A 6 -41.78 22.27 -36.73
C MET A 6 -40.84 23.33 -37.35
N SER A 7 -39.63 23.41 -36.76
CA SER A 7 -38.40 23.07 -37.47
C SER A 7 -37.33 22.57 -36.49
N LEU A 8 -37.22 21.24 -36.36
CA LEU A 8 -36.03 20.58 -35.85
C LEU A 8 -34.98 20.60 -36.97
N ASN A 9 -33.84 21.26 -36.79
CA ASN A 9 -32.56 20.68 -37.22
C ASN A 9 -31.34 21.47 -36.69
N THR A 10 -30.27 20.73 -36.40
CA THR A 10 -28.93 21.17 -35.96
C THR A 10 -28.87 21.52 -34.46
N ARG A 11 -28.17 20.81 -33.55
CA ARG A 11 -26.93 20.05 -33.63
C ARG A 11 -26.81 19.06 -32.43
N PRO A 12 -26.65 17.74 -32.62
CA PRO A 12 -26.38 16.79 -31.53
C PRO A 12 -24.97 16.17 -31.58
N LEU A 13 -23.93 16.94 -31.95
CA LEU A 13 -22.56 16.41 -32.07
C LEU A 13 -21.65 16.81 -30.89
N TYR A 14 -21.68 18.07 -30.47
CA TYR A 14 -20.71 18.60 -29.50
C TYR A 14 -20.90 18.06 -28.06
N MET A 15 -22.15 17.79 -27.66
CA MET A 15 -22.44 17.32 -26.29
C MET A 15 -22.02 15.85 -26.06
N ARG A 16 -21.91 15.05 -27.13
CA ARG A 16 -21.42 13.66 -27.06
C ARG A 16 -19.90 13.56 -26.99
N ILE A 17 -19.19 14.53 -27.54
CA ILE A 17 -17.72 14.56 -27.54
C ILE A 17 -17.18 14.87 -26.13
N PHE A 18 -17.83 15.77 -25.39
CA PHE A 18 -17.39 16.11 -24.02
C PHE A 18 -17.63 15.01 -22.97
N ILE A 19 -18.72 14.24 -23.10
CA ILE A 19 -19.02 13.13 -22.17
C ILE A 19 -18.15 11.90 -22.47
N GLY A 20 -17.74 11.69 -23.73
CA GLY A 20 -16.81 10.62 -24.11
C GLY A 20 -15.36 10.91 -23.71
N LEU A 21 -14.94 12.17 -23.73
CA LEU A 21 -13.57 12.55 -23.34
C LEU A 21 -13.35 12.50 -21.81
N LEU A 22 -14.41 12.67 -21.02
CA LEU A 22 -14.33 12.68 -19.55
C LEU A 22 -14.36 11.27 -18.92
N THR A 23 -14.79 10.23 -19.65
CA THR A 23 -14.97 8.87 -19.11
C THR A 23 -13.78 7.92 -19.33
N THR A 24 -12.69 8.37 -19.97
CA THR A 24 -11.50 7.52 -20.22
C THR A 24 -10.33 7.76 -19.28
N LEU A 25 -10.43 8.71 -18.36
CA LEU A 25 -9.43 8.94 -17.32
C LEU A 25 -9.87 8.26 -16.03
N SER A 26 -9.02 7.39 -15.49
CA SER A 26 -9.24 6.53 -14.31
C SER A 26 -10.05 5.30 -14.71
N ILE A 27 -9.45 4.12 -14.89
CA ILE A 27 -8.84 3.33 -13.81
C ILE A 27 -7.58 2.64 -14.34
N VAL A 28 -6.40 3.20 -14.05
CA VAL A 28 -5.16 2.39 -14.03
C VAL A 28 -5.04 1.83 -12.62
N SER A 29 -5.68 0.68 -12.39
CA SER A 29 -5.33 -0.17 -11.25
C SER A 29 -4.02 -0.87 -11.62
N SER A 30 -2.90 -0.19 -11.39
CA SER A 30 -1.60 -0.81 -11.56
C SER A 30 -1.40 -1.76 -10.37
N ARG A 31 -1.25 -3.05 -10.67
CA ARG A 31 -0.59 -3.97 -9.75
C ARG A 31 0.78 -3.35 -9.46
N GLN A 32 1.04 -2.94 -8.23
CA GLN A 32 2.33 -2.41 -7.81
C GLN A 32 3.34 -3.56 -7.69
N CYS A 33 3.70 -4.13 -8.83
CA CYS A 33 4.91 -4.93 -8.94
C CYS A 33 6.09 -3.97 -8.81
N VAL A 34 7.08 -4.32 -7.99
CA VAL A 34 8.31 -3.54 -7.88
C VAL A 34 9.22 -3.96 -9.02
N ASP A 35 9.25 -3.17 -10.09
CA ASP A 35 10.12 -3.41 -11.26
C ASP A 35 11.48 -2.72 -11.07
N LYS A 36 11.48 -1.57 -10.38
CA LYS A 36 12.67 -0.76 -10.15
C LYS A 36 12.64 -0.12 -8.77
N LEU A 37 13.72 -0.30 -8.00
CA LEU A 37 13.95 0.36 -6.72
C LEU A 37 15.22 1.22 -6.82
N GLU A 38 15.09 2.51 -6.60
CA GLU A 38 16.21 3.46 -6.65
C GLU A 38 16.26 4.25 -5.35
N TRP A 39 17.46 4.50 -4.85
CA TRP A 39 17.66 5.36 -3.70
C TRP A 39 18.68 6.44 -4.07
N SER A 40 18.40 7.67 -3.69
CA SER A 40 19.34 8.77 -3.80
C SER A 40 19.73 9.26 -2.42
N THR A 41 21.00 9.56 -2.24
CA THR A 41 21.49 10.33 -1.09
C THR A 41 21.72 11.76 -1.50
N ALA A 42 21.39 12.68 -0.59
CA ALA A 42 21.68 14.10 -0.72
C ALA A 42 23.16 14.32 -1.08
N LYS A 43 23.45 14.78 -2.30
CA LYS A 43 24.82 15.16 -2.69
C LYS A 43 24.96 16.68 -2.72
N GLY A 44 25.08 17.28 -1.53
CA GLY A 44 25.32 18.72 -1.34
C GLY A 44 24.17 19.63 -1.80
N ASN A 45 24.13 20.86 -1.28
CA ASN A 45 23.16 21.93 -1.63
C ASN A 45 21.70 21.71 -1.20
N GLY A 46 21.42 20.97 -0.13
CA GLY A 46 20.08 20.92 0.48
C GLY A 46 19.04 20.04 -0.22
N VAL A 47 19.47 19.15 -1.12
CA VAL A 47 18.60 18.15 -1.75
C VAL A 47 18.37 16.99 -0.79
N THR A 48 17.13 16.69 -0.40
CA THR A 48 16.79 15.52 0.43
C THR A 48 16.94 14.23 -0.39
N GLY A 49 17.51 13.17 0.19
CA GLY A 49 17.54 11.86 -0.47
C GLY A 49 16.14 11.27 -0.63
N HIS A 50 15.87 10.60 -1.76
CA HIS A 50 14.57 10.00 -2.05
C HIS A 50 14.71 8.50 -2.31
N LEU A 51 13.75 7.74 -1.80
CA LEU A 51 13.52 6.35 -2.22
C LEU A 51 12.45 6.37 -3.32
N LEU A 52 12.75 5.80 -4.49
CA LEU A 52 11.86 5.74 -5.64
C LEU A 52 11.51 4.27 -5.93
N VAL A 53 10.23 3.98 -6.10
CA VAL A 53 9.70 2.70 -6.59
C VAL A 53 9.05 2.96 -7.94
N ASN A 54 9.55 2.32 -9.00
CA ASN A 54 9.08 2.52 -10.38
C ASN A 54 9.05 4.01 -10.78
N GLY A 55 10.04 4.78 -10.34
CA GLY A 55 10.14 6.22 -10.60
C GLY A 55 9.22 7.11 -9.74
N GLN A 56 8.42 6.53 -8.84
CA GLN A 56 7.56 7.25 -7.90
C GLN A 56 8.21 7.37 -6.52
N PRO A 57 8.20 8.54 -5.86
CA PRO A 57 8.74 8.68 -4.51
C PRO A 57 7.94 7.86 -3.49
N LEU A 58 8.64 6.97 -2.79
CA LEU A 58 8.13 6.18 -1.68
C LEU A 58 8.43 6.89 -0.37
N VAL A 59 7.37 7.32 0.32
CA VAL A 59 7.45 7.80 1.70
C VAL A 59 7.06 6.66 2.63
N MET A 60 8.01 6.18 3.44
CA MET A 60 7.76 5.11 4.40
C MET A 60 7.12 5.68 5.67
N LYS A 61 5.89 5.29 5.94
CA LYS A 61 5.24 5.41 7.24
C LYS A 61 5.28 4.04 7.90
N GLY A 62 6.34 3.82 8.65
CA GLY A 62 6.67 2.51 9.22
C GLY A 62 6.26 2.32 10.68
N ILE A 63 6.11 1.04 11.07
CA ILE A 63 6.14 0.60 12.47
C ILE A 63 7.25 -0.44 12.68
N ASN A 64 7.66 -0.66 13.93
CA ASN A 64 8.57 -1.74 14.30
C ASN A 64 7.79 -2.90 14.91
N PHE A 65 7.95 -4.09 14.37
CA PHE A 65 7.29 -5.29 14.87
C PHE A 65 8.28 -6.19 15.63
N HIS A 66 8.41 -5.93 16.93
CA HIS A 66 9.38 -6.58 17.80
C HIS A 66 8.94 -7.98 18.26
N GLY A 67 9.94 -8.83 18.50
CA GLY A 67 9.82 -10.14 19.16
C GLY A 67 10.74 -11.20 18.56
N PHE A 68 10.91 -11.20 17.24
CA PHE A 68 11.79 -12.16 16.54
C PHE A 68 13.27 -12.06 16.94
N GLN A 69 13.69 -10.91 17.47
CA GLN A 69 15.05 -10.69 17.96
C GLN A 69 15.27 -11.20 19.40
N THR A 70 14.22 -11.54 20.14
CA THR A 70 14.32 -12.05 21.51
C THR A 70 14.38 -13.58 21.53
N ARG A 71 14.56 -14.16 22.72
CA ARG A 71 14.49 -15.61 22.94
C ARG A 71 13.09 -16.21 22.71
N ASP A 72 12.09 -15.37 22.45
CA ASP A 72 10.73 -15.82 22.13
C ASP A 72 10.62 -16.26 20.67
N PHE A 73 11.52 -15.74 19.80
CA PHE A 73 11.60 -16.05 18.37
C PHE A 73 10.29 -15.83 17.60
N SER A 74 9.42 -14.97 18.12
CA SER A 74 8.06 -14.74 17.66
C SER A 74 7.65 -13.31 18.03
N PRO A 75 6.80 -12.63 17.23
CA PRO A 75 6.33 -11.30 17.59
C PRO A 75 5.63 -11.28 18.95
N HIS A 76 5.86 -10.25 19.75
CA HIS A 76 5.29 -10.20 21.11
C HIS A 76 3.77 -10.05 21.15
N PHE A 77 3.17 -9.38 20.16
CA PHE A 77 1.75 -9.03 20.20
C PHE A 77 0.80 -10.15 19.74
N ILE A 78 1.31 -11.15 19.00
CA ILE A 78 0.45 -12.17 18.38
C ILE A 78 -0.08 -13.22 19.37
N GLN A 79 0.43 -13.24 20.59
CA GLN A 79 -0.06 -14.11 21.66
C GLN A 79 -1.46 -13.69 22.15
N ASN A 80 -1.78 -12.40 22.02
CA ASN A 80 -2.98 -11.78 22.59
C ASN A 80 -3.91 -11.17 21.52
N GLN A 81 -3.46 -11.07 20.27
CA GLN A 81 -4.16 -10.36 19.19
C GLN A 81 -4.02 -11.14 17.88
N ASN A 82 -5.05 -11.15 17.05
CA ASN A 82 -4.95 -11.73 15.71
C ASN A 82 -4.09 -10.83 14.81
N LEU A 83 -3.23 -11.43 13.99
CA LEU A 83 -2.41 -10.69 13.04
C LEU A 83 -3.25 -9.85 12.08
N ASN A 84 -4.40 -10.35 11.64
CA ASN A 84 -5.31 -9.63 10.74
C ASN A 84 -5.84 -8.34 11.37
N ASP A 85 -6.21 -8.36 12.65
CA ASP A 85 -6.68 -7.16 13.36
C ASP A 85 -5.57 -6.10 13.46
N ILE A 86 -4.33 -6.54 13.67
CA ILE A 86 -3.16 -5.65 13.68
C ILE A 86 -2.95 -5.05 12.28
N LEU A 87 -2.98 -5.87 11.23
CA LEU A 87 -2.81 -5.40 9.86
C LEU A 87 -3.92 -4.43 9.44
N ASP A 88 -5.16 -4.68 9.85
CA ASP A 88 -6.29 -3.78 9.60
C ASP A 88 -6.14 -2.45 10.34
N LEU A 89 -5.63 -2.47 11.59
CA LEU A 89 -5.30 -1.25 12.32
C LEU A 89 -4.22 -0.45 11.60
N LEU A 90 -3.15 -1.10 11.11
CA LEU A 90 -2.07 -0.44 10.38
C LEU A 90 -2.58 0.18 9.08
N LYS A 91 -3.39 -0.56 8.32
CA LYS A 91 -4.03 -0.10 7.09
C LYS A 91 -4.95 1.10 7.35
N LYS A 92 -5.82 1.03 8.37
CA LYS A 92 -6.71 2.11 8.78
C LYS A 92 -5.95 3.40 9.14
N ASN A 93 -4.73 3.25 9.67
CA ASN A 93 -3.87 4.37 10.04
C ASN A 93 -2.85 4.76 8.94
N ASN A 94 -2.98 4.24 7.72
CA ASN A 94 -2.12 4.54 6.57
C ASN A 94 -0.63 4.19 6.78
N PHE A 95 -0.30 3.22 7.66
CA PHE A 95 1.05 2.67 7.70
C PHE A 95 1.28 1.79 6.47
N ASN A 96 2.46 1.90 5.86
CA ASN A 96 2.80 1.21 4.61
C ASN A 96 4.11 0.41 4.71
N THR A 97 4.74 0.35 5.89
CA THR A 97 6.00 -0.34 6.10
C THR A 97 6.01 -0.98 7.48
N VAL A 98 6.56 -2.19 7.58
CA VAL A 98 6.80 -2.88 8.85
C VAL A 98 8.26 -3.28 8.89
N GLN A 99 9.01 -2.77 9.87
CA GLN A 99 10.36 -3.23 10.15
C GLN A 99 10.28 -4.46 11.06
N ILE A 100 10.97 -5.54 10.68
CA ILE A 100 11.04 -6.78 11.43
C ILE A 100 12.49 -6.99 11.90
N PRO A 101 12.80 -6.69 13.18
CA PRO A 101 14.10 -7.01 13.75
C PRO A 101 14.20 -8.52 13.99
N ILE A 102 15.19 -9.17 13.39
CA ILE A 102 15.43 -10.63 13.51
C ILE A 102 16.76 -10.90 14.21
N SER A 103 16.82 -11.96 15.03
CA SER A 103 18.09 -12.41 15.62
C SER A 103 18.83 -13.35 14.67
N MET A 104 20.16 -13.39 14.77
CA MET A 104 20.96 -14.36 14.00
C MET A 104 20.67 -15.80 14.40
N GLU A 105 20.36 -16.04 15.68
CA GLU A 105 19.96 -17.36 16.19
C GLU A 105 18.67 -17.85 15.51
N LEU A 106 17.66 -16.97 15.37
CA LEU A 106 16.44 -17.29 14.63
C LEU A 106 16.72 -17.74 13.20
N VAL A 107 17.60 -17.00 12.50
CA VAL A 107 17.93 -17.28 11.09
C VAL A 107 18.79 -18.54 10.93
N ARG A 108 19.76 -18.75 11.82
CA ARG A 108 20.74 -19.84 11.70
C ARG A 108 20.19 -21.18 12.18
N ASP A 109 19.50 -21.18 13.32
CA ASP A 109 19.21 -22.39 14.07
C ASP A 109 17.75 -22.83 13.93
N ASN A 110 16.89 -21.99 13.31
CA ASN A 110 15.46 -22.21 13.15
C ASN A 110 14.79 -22.75 14.44
N PRO A 111 14.95 -22.05 15.57
CA PRO A 111 14.42 -22.49 16.85
C PRO A 111 12.89 -22.50 16.83
N ILE A 112 12.30 -23.38 17.64
CA ILE A 112 10.86 -23.38 17.87
C ILE A 112 10.50 -22.09 18.64
N ALA A 113 9.48 -21.37 18.19
CA ALA A 113 8.97 -20.21 18.89
C ALA A 113 8.53 -20.57 20.30
N ASN A 114 9.03 -19.85 21.31
CA ASN A 114 8.75 -20.11 22.73
C ASN A 114 7.43 -19.46 23.17
N THR A 115 6.39 -19.55 22.33
CA THR A 115 5.11 -18.88 22.57
C THR A 115 3.96 -19.86 22.37
N SER A 116 3.10 -20.01 23.38
CA SER A 116 2.10 -21.09 23.41
C SER A 116 0.85 -20.85 22.56
N ASN A 117 0.63 -19.64 22.03
CA ASN A 117 -0.65 -19.23 21.44
C ASN A 117 -0.49 -18.50 20.09
N ILE A 118 0.30 -19.05 19.15
CA ILE A 118 0.32 -18.50 17.79
C ILE A 118 -0.85 -19.11 17.01
N ASN A 119 -1.90 -18.31 16.78
CA ASN A 119 -2.98 -18.70 15.87
C ASN A 119 -2.62 -18.30 14.42
N CYS A 120 -2.08 -19.24 13.66
CA CYS A 120 -1.76 -19.08 12.23
C CYS A 120 -2.96 -19.36 11.30
N ASN A 121 -4.20 -19.12 11.73
CA ASN A 121 -5.34 -19.32 10.84
C ASN A 121 -5.40 -18.19 9.81
N LEU A 122 -4.73 -18.42 8.68
CA LEU A 122 -4.79 -17.62 7.48
C LEU A 122 -6.06 -18.03 6.73
N ASN A 123 -7.17 -17.34 7.01
CA ASN A 123 -8.39 -17.46 6.20
C ASN A 123 -8.18 -16.84 4.82
#